data_AF-A0A2G6GPN4-F1
#
_entry.id   AF-A0A2G6GPN4-F1
#
_cell.length_a   1.000
_cell.length_b   1.000
_cell.length_c   1.000
_cell.angle_alpha   90.00
_cell.angle_beta   90.00
_cell.angle_gamma   90.00
#
_symmetry.space_group_name_H-M   'P 1'
#
loop_
_entity.id
_entity.type
_entity.pdbx_description
1 polymer ?
#
loop_
_entity_poly.entity_id
_entity_poly.type
_entity_poly.pdbx_seq_one_letter_code
_entity_poly.pdbx_strand_id
1 'polypeptide(L)'
;MLFFLLFAVSTQAQNSKEKILQNLLEDLVENTDEQRDYSEYVEDLETLLENPINLNIATVSDLEKIPFLSELQIANLLKYREEVARMYSIYELQIVKGFTPELLENLQYFVFFGEEEKTPVNLKNALRYSRNTLMLRGQRGFGERVGYQKKQESDFANSADFEKWQKRRYLGNAWKYYVRYESQYKDKYRVGIVAEKDAGEEFFSGTQKRGFDHYAGFLQVNDIGILKTAIVGDYSPRFGQGLAVWGGYDLGKSVSFLNVSKRNEGLKKYSST
;
A
#
# COMPACT_ATOMS: atom_id res chain seq x y z
N MET A 1 9.66 -37.69 24.26
CA MET A 1 10.46 -37.26 23.09
C MET A 1 10.16 -35.79 22.86
N LEU A 2 11.05 -34.91 23.34
CA LEU A 2 10.86 -33.46 23.33
C LEU A 2 11.33 -32.92 21.97
N PHE A 3 10.43 -32.41 21.14
CA PHE A 3 10.77 -31.88 19.82
C PHE A 3 11.13 -30.39 19.98
N PHE A 4 12.42 -30.07 19.97
CA PHE A 4 12.91 -28.69 20.04
C PHE A 4 12.87 -28.09 18.63
N LEU A 5 11.93 -27.19 18.38
CA LEU A 5 11.82 -26.45 17.12
C LEU A 5 12.84 -25.31 17.15
N LEU A 6 13.99 -25.51 16.48
CA LEU A 6 14.97 -24.45 16.23
C LEU A 6 14.39 -23.44 15.24
N PHE A 7 13.97 -22.28 15.74
CA PHE A 7 13.77 -21.11 14.88
C PHE A 7 15.14 -20.54 14.51
N ALA A 8 15.54 -20.71 13.25
CA ALA A 8 16.66 -19.98 12.69
C ALA A 8 16.25 -18.51 12.57
N VAL A 9 16.75 -17.66 13.47
CA VAL A 9 16.69 -16.21 13.31
C VAL A 9 17.76 -15.83 12.29
N SER A 10 17.36 -15.67 11.04
CA SER A 10 18.20 -15.03 10.02
C SER A 10 18.18 -13.52 10.28
N THR A 11 19.29 -12.97 10.77
CA THR A 11 19.52 -11.53 10.81
C THR A 11 19.67 -11.02 9.38
N GLN A 12 18.73 -10.20 8.91
CA GLN A 12 18.91 -9.46 7.67
C GLN A 12 19.78 -8.23 7.96
N ALA A 13 20.85 -8.08 7.19
CA ALA A 13 21.63 -6.86 7.16
C ALA A 13 20.75 -5.72 6.63
N GLN A 14 20.93 -4.50 7.15
CA GLN A 14 20.22 -3.30 6.70
C GLN A 14 20.33 -3.17 5.19
N ASN A 15 19.20 -3.31 4.49
CA ASN A 15 19.17 -3.29 3.04
C ASN A 15 19.37 -1.83 2.58
N SER A 16 20.18 -1.57 1.56
CA SER A 16 20.44 -0.20 1.09
C SER A 16 19.15 0.56 0.76
N LYS A 17 18.15 -0.16 0.24
CA LYS A 17 16.79 0.32 -0.05
C LYS A 17 16.03 0.83 1.18
N GLU A 18 16.11 0.12 2.31
CA GLU A 18 15.42 0.51 3.55
C GLU A 18 16.01 1.82 4.10
N LYS A 19 17.34 1.97 4.01
CA LYS A 19 18.02 3.19 4.44
C LYS A 19 17.60 4.42 3.62
N ILE A 20 17.44 4.25 2.30
CA ILE A 20 16.97 5.34 1.42
C ILE A 20 15.54 5.73 1.75
N LEU A 21 14.66 4.73 1.94
CA LEU A 21 13.27 4.96 2.33
C LEU A 21 13.18 5.71 3.66
N GLN A 22 14.03 5.34 4.63
CA GLN A 22 14.13 6.03 5.91
C GLN A 22 14.58 7.48 5.73
N ASN A 23 15.66 7.74 4.98
CA ASN A 23 16.13 9.10 4.73
C ASN A 23 15.05 9.96 4.03
N LEU A 24 14.35 9.41 3.03
CA LEU A 24 13.25 10.10 2.36
C LEU A 24 12.08 10.39 3.29
N LEU A 25 11.79 9.50 4.25
CA LEU A 25 10.76 9.74 5.26
C LEU A 25 11.19 10.81 6.27
N GLU A 26 12.43 10.76 6.74
CA GLU A 26 13.00 11.76 7.65
C GLU A 26 12.93 13.16 7.02
N ASP A 27 13.34 13.31 5.75
CA ASP A 27 13.24 14.55 4.99
C ASP A 27 11.79 15.07 4.89
N LEU A 28 10.78 14.20 4.85
CA LEU A 28 9.37 14.61 4.75
C LEU A 28 8.76 14.98 6.09
N VAL A 29 9.13 14.25 7.15
CA VAL A 29 8.64 14.48 8.52
C VAL A 29 9.24 15.76 9.09
N GLU A 30 10.51 16.06 8.83
CA GLU A 30 11.13 17.33 9.24
C GLU A 30 10.45 18.56 8.62
N ASN A 31 9.76 18.39 7.49
CA ASN A 31 9.14 19.47 6.72
C ASN A 31 7.60 19.59 6.90
N THR A 32 6.96 18.81 7.80
CA THR A 32 5.48 18.77 7.93
C THR A 32 4.98 18.54 9.37
N ASP A 33 3.84 19.14 9.76
CA ASP A 33 3.20 18.93 11.07
C ASP A 33 2.92 17.44 11.39
N GLU A 34 3.16 17.05 12.66
CA GLU A 34 3.22 15.68 13.22
C GLU A 34 1.96 14.78 13.10
N GLN A 35 0.90 15.18 12.38
CA GLN A 35 -0.42 14.51 12.41
C GLN A 35 -0.84 13.77 11.13
N ARG A 36 0.09 13.38 10.25
CA ARG A 36 -0.28 12.70 9.00
C ARG A 36 0.19 11.25 8.92
N ASP A 37 -0.69 10.38 8.44
CA ASP A 37 -0.41 8.96 8.20
C ASP A 37 0.34 8.82 6.87
N TYR A 38 1.61 8.43 6.94
CA TYR A 38 2.50 8.25 5.78
C TYR A 38 2.53 6.80 5.28
N SER A 39 1.75 5.89 5.87
CA SER A 39 1.81 4.45 5.54
C SER A 39 1.62 4.19 4.04
N GLU A 40 0.70 4.91 3.41
CA GLU A 40 0.44 4.79 1.98
C GLU A 40 1.59 5.35 1.12
N TYR A 41 2.25 6.41 1.58
CA TYR A 41 3.38 7.02 0.89
C TYR A 41 4.59 6.08 0.87
N VAL A 42 4.82 5.41 2.01
CA VAL A 42 5.82 4.35 2.14
C VAL A 42 5.51 3.21 1.16
N GLU A 43 4.27 2.74 1.12
CA GLU A 43 3.85 1.66 0.21
C GLU A 43 4.05 2.03 -1.28
N ASP A 44 3.83 3.29 -1.66
CA ASP A 44 4.08 3.78 -3.02
C ASP A 44 5.58 3.77 -3.37
N LEU A 45 6.43 4.28 -2.47
CA LEU A 45 7.87 4.28 -2.66
C LEU A 45 8.45 2.85 -2.72
N GLU A 46 7.99 1.97 -1.85
CA GLU A 46 8.35 0.54 -1.90
C GLU A 46 7.95 -0.08 -3.24
N THR A 47 6.74 0.21 -3.72
CA THR A 47 6.27 -0.26 -5.03
C THR A 47 7.18 0.20 -6.17
N LEU A 48 7.64 1.46 -6.14
CA LEU A 48 8.56 2.01 -7.16
C LEU A 48 9.99 1.47 -7.05
N LEU A 49 10.51 1.23 -5.84
CA LEU A 49 11.83 0.60 -5.63
C LEU A 49 11.89 -0.83 -6.17
N GLU A 50 10.75 -1.48 -6.26
CA GLU A 50 10.59 -2.81 -6.84
C GLU A 50 10.35 -2.78 -8.33
N ASN A 51 9.71 -1.72 -8.82
CA ASN A 51 9.31 -1.54 -10.20
C ASN A 51 9.76 -0.15 -10.69
N PRO A 52 11.08 0.05 -10.89
CA PRO A 52 11.61 1.34 -11.30
C PRO A 52 11.07 1.72 -12.69
N ILE A 53 10.98 3.02 -12.95
CA ILE A 53 10.39 3.58 -14.17
C ILE A 53 11.47 3.74 -15.25
N ASN A 54 11.18 3.29 -16.47
CA ASN A 54 12.09 3.50 -17.61
C ASN A 54 11.94 4.91 -18.17
N LEU A 55 12.93 5.79 -17.98
CA LEU A 55 12.82 7.19 -18.41
C LEU A 55 12.74 7.37 -19.93
N ASN A 56 13.26 6.42 -20.72
CA ASN A 56 13.20 6.50 -22.17
C ASN A 56 11.77 6.35 -22.72
N ILE A 57 10.85 5.78 -21.96
CA ILE A 57 9.46 5.51 -22.40
C ILE A 57 8.39 6.05 -21.44
N ALA A 58 8.77 6.50 -20.25
CA ALA A 58 7.86 6.95 -19.20
C ALA A 58 6.87 8.01 -19.71
N THR A 59 5.59 7.84 -19.41
CA THR A 59 4.59 8.87 -19.65
C THR A 59 4.63 9.93 -18.54
N VAL A 60 3.99 11.08 -18.76
CA VAL A 60 3.79 12.11 -17.70
C VAL A 60 3.25 11.45 -16.42
N SER A 61 2.24 10.60 -16.57
CA SER A 61 1.58 9.92 -15.46
C SER A 61 2.45 8.86 -14.78
N ASP A 62 3.43 8.27 -15.46
CA ASP A 62 4.40 7.40 -14.79
C ASP A 62 5.35 8.23 -13.93
N LEU A 63 5.81 9.36 -14.44
CA LEU A 63 6.70 10.26 -13.71
C LEU A 63 6.00 10.95 -12.52
N GLU A 64 4.71 11.20 -12.62
CA GLU A 64 3.88 11.72 -11.52
C GLU A 64 3.81 10.77 -10.32
N LYS A 65 4.00 9.45 -10.54
CA LYS A 65 4.11 8.45 -9.46
C LYS A 65 5.30 8.73 -8.55
N ILE A 66 6.35 9.42 -9.04
CA ILE A 66 7.54 9.74 -8.26
C ILE A 66 7.26 10.97 -7.39
N PRO A 67 7.05 10.82 -6.06
CA PRO A 67 6.43 11.85 -5.23
C PRO A 67 7.27 13.13 -5.08
N PHE A 68 8.59 13.05 -5.27
CA PHE A 68 9.50 14.18 -5.12
C PHE A 68 9.81 14.91 -6.45
N LEU A 69 9.26 14.48 -7.60
CA LEU A 69 9.38 15.20 -8.87
C LEU A 69 8.25 16.22 -9.06
N SER A 70 8.59 17.50 -9.20
CA SER A 70 7.64 18.57 -9.54
C SER A 70 7.17 18.51 -11.00
N GLU A 71 6.01 19.10 -11.29
CA GLU A 71 5.46 19.18 -12.65
C GLU A 71 6.46 19.86 -13.63
N LEU A 72 7.18 20.88 -13.16
CA LEU A 72 8.19 21.58 -13.95
C LEU A 72 9.40 20.68 -14.25
N GLN A 73 9.85 19.87 -13.28
CA GLN A 73 10.92 18.89 -13.51
C GLN A 73 10.48 17.80 -14.50
N ILE A 74 9.24 17.31 -14.37
CA ILE A 74 8.67 16.33 -15.30
C ILE A 74 8.64 16.90 -16.73
N ALA A 75 8.15 18.14 -16.89
CA ALA A 75 8.10 18.80 -18.19
C ALA A 75 9.50 18.99 -18.80
N ASN A 76 10.48 19.44 -18.01
CA ASN A 76 11.85 19.63 -18.49
C ASN A 76 12.52 18.29 -18.86
N LEU A 77 12.27 17.23 -18.10
CA LEU A 77 12.76 15.88 -18.41
C LEU A 77 12.19 15.35 -19.72
N LEU A 78 10.88 15.50 -19.93
CA LEU A 78 10.22 15.07 -21.16
C LEU A 78 10.71 15.87 -22.37
N LYS A 79 10.88 17.19 -22.21
CA LYS A 79 11.47 18.04 -23.24
C LYS A 79 12.89 17.59 -23.59
N TYR A 80 13.72 17.34 -22.57
CA TYR A 80 15.08 16.85 -22.78
C TYR A 80 15.09 15.52 -23.56
N ARG A 81 14.19 14.58 -23.21
CA ARG A 81 14.02 13.32 -23.93
C ARG A 81 13.59 13.50 -25.39
N GLU A 82 12.84 14.54 -25.74
CA GLU A 82 12.52 14.82 -27.13
C GLU A 82 13.74 15.34 -27.93
N GLU A 83 14.67 16.01 -27.25
CA GLU A 83 15.90 16.54 -27.84
C GLU A 83 16.99 15.46 -28.00
N VAL A 84 16.99 14.42 -27.15
CA VAL A 84 17.95 13.32 -27.21
C VAL A 84 17.29 12.04 -27.71
N ALA A 85 17.92 11.34 -28.66
CA ALA A 85 17.36 10.09 -29.19
C ALA A 85 17.16 9.02 -28.10
N ARG A 86 18.06 8.97 -27.11
CA ARG A 86 18.02 8.01 -26.01
C ARG A 86 18.92 8.46 -24.85
N MET A 87 18.43 8.30 -23.63
CA MET A 87 19.20 8.46 -22.39
C MET A 87 19.81 7.12 -21.97
N TYR A 88 21.07 7.14 -21.53
CA TYR A 88 21.81 5.97 -21.07
C TYR A 88 22.14 6.00 -19.59
N SER A 89 22.18 7.20 -18.99
CA SER A 89 22.62 7.39 -17.62
C SER A 89 21.85 8.50 -16.91
N ILE A 90 21.69 8.35 -15.59
CA ILE A 90 21.05 9.37 -14.77
C ILE A 90 21.86 10.68 -14.71
N TYR A 91 23.18 10.61 -14.93
CA TYR A 91 24.05 11.78 -14.90
C TYR A 91 23.78 12.74 -16.07
N GLU A 92 23.16 12.27 -17.16
CA GLU A 92 22.70 13.14 -18.25
C GLU A 92 21.65 14.15 -17.78
N LEU A 93 20.91 13.84 -16.71
CA LEU A 93 19.89 14.73 -16.18
C LEU A 93 20.48 15.94 -15.45
N GLN A 94 21.80 16.01 -15.21
CA GLN A 94 22.44 17.17 -14.59
C GLN A 94 22.31 18.45 -15.44
N ILE A 95 22.14 18.31 -16.76
CA ILE A 95 21.92 19.46 -17.66
C ILE A 95 20.44 19.86 -17.74
N VAL A 96 19.53 19.05 -17.19
CA VAL A 96 18.10 19.34 -17.19
C VAL A 96 17.78 20.34 -16.08
N LYS A 97 17.17 21.46 -16.46
CA LYS A 97 16.84 22.53 -15.52
C LYS A 97 15.96 22.00 -14.37
N GLY A 98 16.39 22.27 -13.14
CA GLY A 98 15.68 21.87 -11.92
C GLY A 98 16.10 20.52 -11.35
N PHE A 99 17.07 19.83 -11.95
CA PHE A 99 17.67 18.62 -11.38
C PHE A 99 18.95 18.96 -10.62
N THR A 100 18.98 18.65 -9.32
CA THR A 100 20.16 18.84 -8.46
C THR A 100 20.84 17.49 -8.20
N PRO A 101 22.13 17.45 -7.80
CA PRO A 101 22.81 16.22 -7.45
C PRO A 101 22.06 15.38 -6.40
N GLU A 102 21.47 16.03 -5.39
CA GLU A 102 20.71 15.38 -4.32
C GLU A 102 19.42 14.74 -4.89
N LEU A 103 18.73 15.44 -5.79
CA LEU A 103 17.55 14.90 -6.47
C LEU A 103 17.92 13.67 -7.30
N LEU A 104 19.04 13.72 -8.03
CA LEU A 104 19.50 12.60 -8.86
C LEU A 104 19.94 11.41 -8.01
N GLU A 105 20.55 11.66 -6.87
CA GLU A 105 20.93 10.61 -5.92
C GLU A 105 19.69 9.85 -5.43
N ASN A 106 18.60 10.55 -5.13
CA ASN A 106 17.34 9.90 -4.77
C ASN A 106 16.67 9.22 -5.97
N LEU A 107 16.61 9.91 -7.11
CA LEU A 107 15.91 9.44 -8.31
C LEU A 107 16.49 8.13 -8.85
N GLN A 108 17.81 7.90 -8.71
CA GLN A 108 18.49 6.73 -9.27
C GLN A 108 17.92 5.38 -8.82
N TYR A 109 17.25 5.34 -7.67
CA TYR A 109 16.68 4.12 -7.12
C TYR A 109 15.29 3.78 -7.67
N PHE A 110 14.63 4.77 -8.28
CA PHE A 110 13.25 4.66 -8.78
C PHE A 110 13.16 4.65 -10.30
N VAL A 111 14.30 4.75 -10.99
CA VAL A 111 14.35 4.84 -12.45
C VAL A 111 15.42 3.93 -13.03
N PHE A 112 15.26 3.58 -14.31
CA PHE A 112 16.30 2.87 -15.06
C PHE A 112 16.33 3.30 -16.53
N PHE A 113 17.42 2.95 -17.21
CA PHE A 113 17.61 3.17 -18.63
C PHE A 113 17.75 1.81 -19.30
N GLY A 114 16.81 1.45 -20.18
CA GLY A 114 16.80 0.14 -20.81
C GLY A 114 15.96 0.11 -22.07
N GLU A 115 16.06 -0.99 -22.82
CA GLU A 115 15.14 -1.26 -23.92
C GLU A 115 13.77 -1.66 -23.39
N GLU A 116 12.77 -1.39 -24.21
CA GLU A 116 11.42 -1.80 -23.91
C GLU A 116 11.29 -3.30 -24.14
N GLU A 117 11.27 -4.09 -23.06
CA GLU A 117 10.68 -5.42 -23.15
C GLU A 117 9.15 -5.26 -23.18
N LYS A 118 8.57 -4.99 -24.35
CA LYS A 118 7.14 -5.26 -24.62
C LYS A 118 6.91 -6.77 -24.69
N THR A 119 7.31 -7.50 -23.66
CA THR A 119 6.91 -8.90 -23.55
C THR A 119 5.42 -8.90 -23.21
N PRO A 120 4.54 -9.44 -24.09
CA PRO A 120 3.14 -9.57 -23.75
C PRO A 120 3.03 -10.37 -22.46
N VAL A 121 2.23 -9.87 -21.53
CA VAL A 121 2.06 -10.48 -20.21
C VAL A 121 1.43 -11.85 -20.40
N ASN A 122 2.26 -12.89 -20.40
CA ASN A 122 1.77 -14.25 -20.36
C ASN A 122 1.24 -14.49 -18.95
N LEU A 123 -0.07 -14.73 -18.80
CA LEU A 123 -0.72 -14.95 -17.51
C LEU A 123 0.01 -15.99 -16.65
N LYS A 124 0.55 -17.06 -17.26
CA LYS A 124 1.33 -18.09 -16.53
C LYS A 124 2.62 -17.53 -15.95
N ASN A 125 3.34 -16.70 -16.71
CA ASN A 125 4.55 -16.06 -16.22
C ASN A 125 4.21 -15.00 -15.18
N ALA A 126 3.14 -14.24 -15.40
CA ALA A 126 2.68 -13.21 -14.48
C ALA A 126 2.35 -13.81 -13.10
N LEU A 127 1.59 -14.91 -13.06
CA LEU A 127 1.29 -15.66 -11.83
C LEU A 127 2.53 -16.32 -11.21
N ARG A 128 3.47 -16.82 -12.03
CA ARG A 128 4.68 -17.49 -11.52
C ARG A 128 5.70 -16.53 -10.92
N TYR A 129 5.84 -15.35 -11.51
CA TYR A 129 6.81 -14.33 -11.12
C TYR A 129 6.15 -13.19 -10.33
N SER A 130 4.90 -13.35 -9.92
CA SER A 130 4.24 -12.40 -9.03
C SER A 130 4.89 -12.41 -7.67
N ARG A 131 5.04 -11.24 -7.08
CA ARG A 131 5.28 -11.09 -5.66
C ARG A 131 4.01 -11.43 -4.90
N ASN A 132 4.15 -12.26 -3.89
CA ASN A 132 3.06 -12.70 -3.05
C ASN A 132 3.37 -12.32 -1.60
N THR A 133 2.49 -11.54 -0.99
CA THR A 133 2.60 -11.10 0.40
C THR A 133 1.44 -11.70 1.18
N LEU A 134 1.76 -12.41 2.26
CA LEU A 134 0.78 -12.95 3.19
C LEU A 134 1.03 -12.36 4.58
N MET A 135 0.00 -11.73 5.14
CA MET A 135 0.03 -11.17 6.48
C MET A 135 -1.01 -11.88 7.34
N LEU A 136 -0.54 -12.39 8.48
CA LEU A 136 -1.37 -13.02 9.51
C LEU A 136 -1.15 -12.26 10.81
N ARG A 137 -2.22 -11.75 11.39
CA ARG A 137 -2.17 -11.03 12.67
C ARG A 137 -3.22 -11.62 13.62
N GLY A 138 -2.74 -12.10 14.76
CA GLY A 138 -3.58 -12.54 15.87
C GLY A 138 -3.43 -11.59 17.04
N GLN A 139 -4.53 -11.06 17.55
CA GLN A 139 -4.53 -10.12 18.67
C GLN A 139 -5.47 -10.59 19.77
N ARG A 140 -5.03 -10.46 21.02
CA ARG A 140 -5.86 -10.71 22.20
C ARG A 140 -5.53 -9.70 23.28
N GLY A 141 -6.56 -9.11 23.87
CA GLY A 141 -6.40 -8.27 25.06
C GLY A 141 -6.08 -9.10 26.30
N PHE A 142 -5.21 -8.60 27.18
CA PHE A 142 -4.98 -9.17 28.49
C PHE A 142 -6.10 -8.73 29.46
N GLY A 143 -6.60 -9.68 30.26
CA GLY A 143 -7.76 -9.48 31.14
C GLY A 143 -9.07 -10.00 30.54
N GLU A 144 -9.90 -10.63 31.36
CA GLU A 144 -11.19 -11.17 30.94
C GLU A 144 -12.24 -10.06 30.89
N ARG A 145 -12.76 -9.74 29.69
CA ARG A 145 -13.85 -8.77 29.54
C ARG A 145 -15.14 -9.35 30.12
N VAL A 146 -15.98 -8.50 30.73
CA VAL A 146 -17.27 -8.88 31.33
C VAL A 146 -18.16 -9.70 30.39
N GLY A 147 -18.09 -9.44 29.08
CA GLY A 147 -18.86 -10.17 28.07
C GLY A 147 -18.46 -11.64 27.86
N TYR A 148 -17.32 -12.09 28.37
CA TYR A 148 -16.87 -13.49 28.30
C TYR A 148 -17.20 -14.30 29.56
N GLN A 149 -17.52 -13.62 30.67
CA GLN A 149 -17.81 -14.29 31.93
C GLN A 149 -19.04 -15.19 31.79
N LYS A 150 -19.03 -16.37 32.39
CA LYS A 150 -20.23 -17.21 32.43
C LYS A 150 -21.06 -16.81 33.64
N LYS A 151 -22.15 -16.07 33.43
CA LYS A 151 -23.12 -15.72 34.46
C LYS A 151 -24.39 -16.57 34.34
N GLN A 152 -24.96 -16.92 35.47
CA GLN A 152 -26.23 -17.64 35.57
C GLN A 152 -27.36 -16.66 35.90
N GLU A 153 -28.62 -17.07 35.71
CA GLU A 153 -29.78 -16.23 36.03
C GLU A 153 -29.80 -15.81 37.51
N SER A 154 -29.29 -16.66 38.41
CA SER A 154 -29.13 -16.36 39.84
C SER A 154 -28.20 -15.19 40.15
N ASP A 155 -27.34 -14.79 39.21
CA ASP A 155 -26.42 -13.66 39.36
C ASP A 155 -27.11 -12.31 39.09
N PHE A 156 -28.39 -12.31 38.70
CA PHE A 156 -29.17 -11.12 38.35
C PHE A 156 -30.39 -10.96 39.26
N ALA A 157 -30.77 -9.71 39.51
CA ALA A 157 -31.92 -9.39 40.38
C ALA A 157 -33.27 -9.76 39.74
N ASN A 158 -33.33 -9.90 38.42
CA ASN A 158 -34.53 -10.29 37.68
C ASN A 158 -34.14 -11.00 36.37
N SER A 159 -35.07 -11.79 35.82
CA SER A 159 -34.88 -12.53 34.58
C SER A 159 -34.69 -11.64 33.34
N ALA A 160 -35.25 -10.41 33.35
CA ALA A 160 -35.11 -9.48 32.23
C ALA A 160 -33.66 -8.97 32.05
N ASP A 161 -32.94 -8.74 33.15
CA ASP A 161 -31.54 -8.35 33.15
C ASP A 161 -30.63 -9.50 32.70
N PHE A 162 -30.96 -10.74 33.07
CA PHE A 162 -30.29 -11.94 32.57
C PHE A 162 -30.48 -12.11 31.05
N GLU A 163 -31.71 -11.96 30.53
CA GLU A 163 -31.96 -12.01 29.08
C GLU A 163 -31.19 -10.92 28.31
N LYS A 164 -31.15 -9.70 28.88
CA LYS A 164 -30.40 -8.57 28.29
C LYS A 164 -28.90 -8.86 28.27
N TRP A 165 -28.37 -9.50 29.30
CA TRP A 165 -26.98 -9.93 29.35
C TRP A 165 -26.71 -11.06 28.33
N GLN A 166 -27.59 -12.06 28.24
CA GLN A 166 -27.45 -13.18 27.32
C GLN A 166 -27.44 -12.73 25.84
N LYS A 167 -28.16 -11.66 25.49
CA LYS A 167 -28.15 -11.07 24.14
C LYS A 167 -26.89 -10.26 23.82
N ARG A 168 -26.14 -9.80 24.84
CA ARG A 168 -24.96 -8.92 24.70
C ARG A 168 -23.63 -9.63 24.94
N ARG A 169 -23.65 -10.84 25.50
CA ARG A 169 -22.43 -11.61 25.78
C ARG A 169 -21.74 -12.00 24.47
N TYR A 170 -20.43 -12.16 24.54
CA TYR A 170 -19.67 -12.72 23.43
C TYR A 170 -19.98 -14.22 23.28
N LEU A 171 -20.15 -14.65 22.03
CA LEU A 171 -20.51 -16.03 21.70
C LEU A 171 -19.28 -16.88 21.36
N GLY A 172 -18.24 -16.26 20.80
CA GLY A 172 -16.99 -16.94 20.45
C GLY A 172 -15.80 -16.49 21.30
N ASN A 173 -14.60 -16.69 20.74
CA ASN A 173 -13.34 -16.51 21.48
C ASN A 173 -12.83 -15.07 21.47
N ALA A 174 -11.96 -14.73 22.42
CA ALA A 174 -11.39 -13.39 22.60
C ALA A 174 -10.24 -13.03 21.63
N TRP A 175 -9.98 -13.87 20.63
CA TRP A 175 -8.98 -13.58 19.62
C TRP A 175 -9.61 -12.82 18.45
N LYS A 176 -8.95 -11.71 18.08
CA LYS A 176 -9.11 -11.07 16.79
C LYS A 176 -8.11 -11.70 15.81
N TYR A 177 -8.58 -12.08 14.64
CA TYR A 177 -7.74 -12.57 13.55
C TYR A 177 -7.87 -11.66 12.34
N TYR A 178 -6.73 -11.35 11.73
CA TYR A 178 -6.64 -10.56 10.51
C TYR A 178 -5.76 -11.31 9.53
N VAL A 179 -6.26 -11.48 8.31
CA VAL A 179 -5.56 -12.13 7.20
C VAL A 179 -5.61 -11.21 6.00
N ARG A 180 -4.44 -10.86 5.45
CA ARG A 180 -4.33 -10.16 4.17
C ARG A 180 -3.42 -10.94 3.25
N TYR A 181 -3.89 -11.17 2.03
CA TYR A 181 -3.09 -11.72 0.96
C TYR A 181 -3.08 -10.74 -0.21
N GLU A 182 -1.89 -10.46 -0.75
CA GLU A 182 -1.71 -9.62 -1.92
C GLU A 182 -0.78 -10.31 -2.92
N SER A 183 -1.17 -10.32 -4.19
CA SER A 183 -0.36 -10.78 -5.31
C SER A 183 -0.19 -9.65 -6.31
N GLN A 184 1.04 -9.34 -6.67
CA GLN A 184 1.36 -8.27 -7.62
C GLN A 184 2.37 -8.75 -8.64
N TYR A 185 2.14 -8.40 -9.91
CA TYR A 185 3.14 -8.57 -10.96
C TYR A 185 3.39 -7.24 -11.67
N LYS A 186 4.58 -6.68 -11.41
CA LYS A 186 5.01 -5.39 -11.93
C LYS A 186 3.94 -4.31 -11.73
N ASP A 187 3.73 -3.46 -12.72
CA ASP A 187 2.60 -2.54 -12.81
C ASP A 187 1.49 -3.11 -13.72
N LYS A 188 1.37 -4.44 -13.85
CA LYS A 188 0.43 -5.07 -14.80
C LYS A 188 -0.84 -5.60 -14.14
N TYR A 189 -0.71 -6.23 -12.98
CA TYR A 189 -1.87 -6.57 -12.16
C TYR A 189 -1.53 -6.55 -10.68
N ARG A 190 -2.58 -6.34 -9.88
CA ARG A 190 -2.55 -6.49 -8.42
C ARG A 190 -3.87 -7.09 -7.95
N VAL A 191 -3.80 -8.08 -7.08
CA VAL A 191 -4.96 -8.75 -6.47
C VAL A 191 -4.78 -8.71 -4.98
N GLY A 192 -5.80 -8.31 -4.24
CA GLY A 192 -5.79 -8.29 -2.78
C GLY A 192 -7.05 -8.91 -2.20
N ILE A 193 -6.90 -9.65 -1.11
CA ILE A 193 -8.01 -10.18 -0.31
C ILE A 193 -7.68 -9.94 1.16
N VAL A 194 -8.68 -9.46 1.92
CA VAL A 194 -8.61 -9.26 3.36
C VAL A 194 -9.77 -10.00 4.02
N ALA A 195 -9.49 -10.65 5.14
CA ALA A 195 -10.49 -11.26 6.00
C ALA A 195 -10.20 -10.91 7.46
N GLU A 196 -11.23 -10.46 8.18
CA GLU A 196 -11.14 -10.14 9.60
C GLU A 196 -12.19 -10.88 10.41
N LYS A 197 -11.75 -11.33 11.59
CA LYS A 197 -12.61 -11.90 12.63
C LYS A 197 -12.45 -11.05 13.87
N ASP A 198 -13.52 -10.39 14.31
CA ASP A 198 -13.48 -9.62 15.54
C ASP A 198 -13.48 -10.47 16.82
N ALA A 199 -12.99 -9.89 17.91
CA ALA A 199 -12.93 -10.57 19.20
C ALA A 199 -14.34 -10.77 19.78
N GLY A 200 -14.67 -12.00 20.12
CA GLY A 200 -15.93 -12.39 20.73
C GLY A 200 -16.97 -12.94 19.76
N GLU A 201 -16.66 -12.88 18.47
CA GLU A 201 -17.45 -13.55 17.44
C GLU A 201 -17.12 -15.04 17.34
N GLU A 202 -18.13 -15.82 16.95
CA GLU A 202 -17.97 -17.23 16.60
C GLU A 202 -17.08 -17.40 15.37
N PHE A 203 -16.45 -18.57 15.21
CA PHE A 203 -15.53 -18.81 14.10
C PHE A 203 -15.71 -20.23 13.59
N PHE A 204 -16.21 -20.34 12.34
CA PHE A 204 -16.60 -21.61 11.73
C PHE A 204 -17.59 -22.44 12.58
N SER A 205 -18.39 -21.75 13.40
CA SER A 205 -19.34 -22.37 14.34
C SER A 205 -20.60 -21.51 14.48
N GLY A 206 -21.67 -22.13 14.98
CA GLY A 206 -22.91 -21.44 15.36
C GLY A 206 -23.51 -20.60 14.23
N THR A 207 -23.66 -19.30 14.47
CA THR A 207 -24.22 -18.33 13.51
C THR A 207 -23.21 -17.92 12.44
N GLN A 208 -21.91 -18.02 12.72
CA GLN A 208 -20.83 -17.63 11.81
C GLN A 208 -20.12 -18.83 11.18
N LYS A 209 -20.85 -19.55 10.30
CA LYS A 209 -20.34 -20.76 9.61
C LYS A 209 -19.28 -20.48 8.56
N ARG A 210 -19.18 -19.24 8.07
CA ARG A 210 -18.21 -18.84 7.05
C ARG A 210 -16.83 -18.47 7.63
N GLY A 211 -16.68 -18.44 8.95
CA GLY A 211 -15.41 -18.15 9.61
C GLY A 211 -15.31 -16.67 9.96
N PHE A 212 -14.80 -15.87 9.04
CA PHE A 212 -14.61 -14.44 9.23
C PHE A 212 -15.92 -13.67 9.04
N ASP A 213 -16.09 -12.55 9.74
CA ASP A 213 -17.28 -11.70 9.64
C ASP A 213 -17.12 -10.61 8.59
N HIS A 214 -15.88 -10.20 8.31
CA HIS A 214 -15.57 -9.25 7.26
C HIS A 214 -14.68 -9.85 6.17
N TYR A 215 -15.04 -9.60 4.91
CA TYR A 215 -14.24 -9.92 3.73
C TYR A 215 -14.24 -8.73 2.78
N ALA A 216 -13.07 -8.35 2.31
CA ALA A 216 -12.87 -7.33 1.30
C ALA A 216 -11.86 -7.84 0.25
N GLY A 217 -11.92 -7.30 -0.96
CA GLY A 217 -10.97 -7.69 -1.99
C GLY A 217 -11.04 -6.82 -3.23
N PHE A 218 -9.94 -6.82 -3.98
CA PHE A 218 -9.83 -6.06 -5.21
C PHE A 218 -9.01 -6.81 -6.26
N LEU A 219 -9.30 -6.51 -7.51
CA LEU A 219 -8.51 -6.87 -8.68
C LEU A 219 -8.24 -5.61 -9.48
N GLN A 220 -6.97 -5.27 -9.65
CA GLN A 220 -6.49 -4.21 -10.52
C GLN A 220 -5.73 -4.82 -11.69
N VAL A 221 -5.98 -4.28 -12.88
CA VAL A 221 -5.25 -4.58 -14.10
C VAL A 221 -4.93 -3.29 -14.86
N ASN A 222 -3.72 -3.21 -15.42
CA ASN A 222 -3.24 -2.03 -16.15
C ASN A 222 -2.83 -2.39 -17.57
N ASP A 223 -2.94 -1.41 -18.47
CA ASP A 223 -2.59 -1.49 -19.89
C ASP A 223 -3.25 -2.68 -20.65
N ILE A 224 -4.54 -2.91 -20.41
CA ILE A 224 -5.30 -3.95 -21.13
C ILE A 224 -6.09 -3.31 -22.27
N GLY A 225 -5.56 -3.44 -23.48
CA GLY A 225 -6.21 -2.94 -24.70
C GLY A 225 -6.32 -1.41 -24.69
N ILE A 226 -7.56 -0.90 -24.67
CA ILE A 226 -7.85 0.55 -24.61
C ILE A 226 -7.86 1.11 -23.18
N LEU A 227 -7.87 0.24 -22.17
CA LEU A 227 -7.99 0.65 -20.76
C LEU A 227 -6.60 0.81 -20.15
N LYS A 228 -6.32 2.02 -19.65
CA LYS A 228 -5.08 2.30 -18.90
C LYS A 228 -5.07 1.58 -17.55
N THR A 229 -6.17 1.64 -16.81
CA THR A 229 -6.35 0.97 -15.52
C THR A 229 -7.81 0.56 -15.37
N ALA A 230 -8.06 -0.66 -14.91
CA ALA A 230 -9.36 -1.14 -14.48
C ALA A 230 -9.25 -1.78 -13.11
N ILE A 231 -10.18 -1.45 -12.21
CA ILE A 231 -10.25 -1.99 -10.85
C ILE A 231 -11.67 -2.51 -10.60
N VAL A 232 -11.78 -3.69 -10.00
CA VAL A 232 -13.04 -4.29 -9.56
C VAL A 232 -12.90 -4.70 -8.10
N GLY A 233 -13.91 -4.43 -7.28
CA GLY A 233 -13.94 -4.74 -5.85
C GLY A 233 -13.88 -3.48 -4.98
N ASP A 234 -13.16 -3.54 -3.86
CA ASP A 234 -12.96 -2.43 -2.94
C ASP A 234 -11.86 -1.48 -3.46
N TYR A 235 -12.20 -0.24 -3.81
CA TYR A 235 -11.25 0.75 -4.36
C TYR A 235 -11.50 2.17 -3.84
N SER A 236 -10.46 3.01 -3.86
CA SER A 236 -10.53 4.43 -3.52
C SER A 236 -10.20 5.30 -4.74
N PRO A 237 -11.18 5.99 -5.35
CA PRO A 237 -10.93 6.89 -6.46
C PRO A 237 -10.11 8.13 -6.04
N ARG A 238 -9.00 8.45 -6.74
CA ARG A 238 -8.10 9.59 -6.46
C ARG A 238 -7.79 10.40 -7.73
N PHE A 239 -8.83 10.97 -8.34
CA PHE A 239 -8.71 11.76 -9.57
C PHE A 239 -9.32 13.16 -9.42
N GLY A 240 -8.63 14.15 -9.99
CA GLY A 240 -9.06 15.55 -10.01
C GLY A 240 -8.35 16.43 -8.97
N GLN A 241 -8.20 17.71 -9.29
CA GLN A 241 -7.50 18.71 -8.46
C GLN A 241 -8.32 19.19 -7.24
N GLY A 242 -9.09 18.30 -6.59
CA GLY A 242 -9.97 18.66 -5.47
C GLY A 242 -11.33 19.26 -5.85
N LEU A 243 -11.67 19.30 -7.14
CA LEU A 243 -12.97 19.80 -7.65
C LEU A 243 -14.01 18.67 -7.91
N ALA A 244 -13.58 17.40 -7.98
CA ALA A 244 -14.48 16.28 -8.29
C ALA A 244 -14.37 15.09 -7.32
N VAL A 245 -13.17 14.51 -7.10
CA VAL A 245 -12.91 13.52 -6.02
C VAL A 245 -11.48 13.70 -5.49
N TRP A 246 -11.25 13.53 -4.18
CA TRP A 246 -9.92 13.49 -3.57
C TRP A 246 -9.93 12.56 -2.34
N GLY A 247 -8.80 11.91 -2.08
CA GLY A 247 -8.58 11.02 -0.93
C GLY A 247 -7.09 10.65 -0.80
N GLY A 248 -6.19 11.59 -1.09
CA GLY A 248 -4.73 11.42 -1.05
C GLY A 248 -4.04 12.54 -0.25
N TYR A 249 -2.71 12.42 -0.10
CA TYR A 249 -1.87 13.27 0.76
C TYR A 249 -1.63 14.67 0.17
N ASP A 250 -1.76 15.74 0.95
CA ASP A 250 -1.57 17.15 0.52
C ASP A 250 -0.30 17.74 1.13
N LEU A 251 0.85 17.71 0.43
CA LEU A 251 2.14 18.21 0.97
C LEU A 251 2.04 19.68 1.43
N GLY A 252 2.47 19.96 2.66
CA GLY A 252 2.30 21.27 3.32
C GLY A 252 3.05 22.44 2.66
N LYS A 253 2.66 23.67 3.04
CA LYS A 253 2.96 24.96 2.38
C LYS A 253 4.43 25.42 2.34
N SER A 254 5.40 24.68 2.89
CA SER A 254 6.75 25.23 3.07
C SER A 254 7.82 24.74 2.09
N VAL A 255 7.54 23.72 1.27
CA VAL A 255 8.49 23.21 0.24
C VAL A 255 8.00 23.49 -1.19
N SER A 256 6.79 24.02 -1.34
CA SER A 256 6.15 24.11 -2.66
C SER A 256 5.68 25.50 -3.04
N PHE A 257 6.64 26.35 -3.44
CA PHE A 257 6.34 27.51 -4.27
C PHE A 257 6.21 27.13 -5.76
N LEU A 258 6.39 25.84 -6.12
CA LEU A 258 6.39 25.34 -7.50
C LEU A 258 5.33 24.26 -7.80
N ASN A 259 4.67 23.61 -6.83
CA ASN A 259 3.53 22.72 -7.10
C ASN A 259 2.22 23.41 -6.69
N VAL A 260 1.73 24.29 -7.57
CA VAL A 260 0.43 24.96 -7.44
C VAL A 260 -0.73 24.02 -7.84
N SER A 261 -0.42 22.87 -8.45
CA SER A 261 -1.38 21.88 -8.95
C SER A 261 -1.29 20.56 -8.18
N LYS A 262 -2.47 19.98 -7.86
CA LYS A 262 -2.60 18.66 -7.21
C LYS A 262 -2.46 17.55 -8.26
N ARG A 263 -1.65 16.54 -7.95
CA ARG A 263 -1.30 15.43 -8.86
C ARG A 263 -2.51 14.55 -9.19
N ASN A 264 -2.56 14.06 -10.43
CA ASN A 264 -3.61 13.17 -10.88
C ASN A 264 -3.19 11.70 -10.75
N GLU A 265 -3.56 11.05 -9.65
CA GLU A 265 -3.19 9.66 -9.37
C GLU A 265 -4.16 8.62 -9.96
N GLY A 266 -5.30 9.05 -10.52
CA GLY A 266 -6.28 8.16 -11.14
C GLY A 266 -7.11 7.33 -10.13
N LEU A 267 -7.34 6.06 -10.41
CA LEU A 267 -8.04 5.14 -9.50
C LEU A 267 -7.02 4.35 -8.69
N LYS A 268 -7.13 4.36 -7.36
CA LYS A 268 -6.20 3.65 -6.47
C LYS A 268 -6.96 2.60 -5.62
N LYS A 269 -6.26 1.58 -5.13
CA LYS A 269 -6.84 0.63 -4.16
C LYS A 269 -7.08 1.33 -2.82
N TYR A 270 -8.11 0.92 -2.09
CA TYR A 270 -8.29 1.30 -0.68
C TYR A 270 -7.68 0.20 0.20
N SER A 271 -6.93 0.57 1.23
CA SER A 271 -6.40 -0.37 2.23
C SER A 271 -6.46 0.26 3.61
N SER A 272 -7.31 -0.25 4.50
CA SER A 272 -7.26 0.10 5.92
C SER A 272 -6.29 -0.81 6.66
N THR A 273 -5.47 -0.22 7.53
CA THR A 273 -4.45 -0.90 8.35
C THR A 273 -4.95 -1.23 9.76
#